data_AF-A0A967DW66-F1
#
_entry.id   AF-A0A967DW66-F1
#
_cell.length_a   1.000
_cell.length_b   1.000
_cell.length_c   1.000
_cell.angle_alpha   90.00
_cell.angle_beta   90.00
_cell.angle_gamma   90.00
#
_symmetry.space_group_name_H-M   'P 1'
#
loop_
_entity.id
_entity.type
_entity.pdbx_description
1 polymer ?
#
loop_
_entity_poly.entity_id
_entity_poly.type
_entity_poly.pdbx_seq_one_letter_code
_entity_poly.pdbx_strand_id
1 'polypeptide(L)'
;MCSIIGPFLPHNLCCYVQNITRTVHFTGSSIMDMSSLVIVVVAMVMLCDKARVRMVIRSVAIAALLMLPVACVHAGETGHSTWGYEGDHGPLHWGDLGPDASLCGKGMAQSPIDLLHTHKTPLSDIQFSYGDAPFHVVNNGHTLQEVEPLSETVKSRYPKHGQTVLHFDKDSTIVFDEDLYLLEQFHFHTPSEHTIDQRHFPMEMHLVHHNERHEVAVVAVFMEEGKHNPFFETFLEHAPAKVGDVVDDHEHTVNPMTLLPERKTYYRYSGSFTTPPCSEGVIWAVMQDPIEVSAEQIQRFRTLVKHDNARPTQPLHKRFVLESNLPITKNLPKK
;
A
#
# COMPACT_ATOMS: atom_id res chain seq x y z
N MET A 1 -34.89 -20.20 -22.12
CA MET A 1 -35.36 -20.26 -20.72
C MET A 1 -36.83 -20.70 -20.64
N CYS A 2 -37.22 -21.79 -21.32
CA CYS A 2 -38.60 -22.29 -21.32
C CYS A 2 -38.62 -23.81 -21.11
N SER A 3 -37.96 -24.25 -20.03
CA SER A 3 -37.94 -25.68 -19.62
C SER A 3 -37.95 -25.88 -18.10
N ILE A 4 -38.25 -24.84 -17.30
CA ILE A 4 -38.16 -24.93 -15.82
C ILE A 4 -39.46 -24.51 -15.09
N ILE A 5 -40.44 -23.88 -15.75
CA ILE A 5 -41.66 -23.38 -15.07
C ILE A 5 -42.94 -23.90 -15.74
N GLY A 6 -42.90 -25.16 -16.19
CA GLY A 6 -43.98 -25.81 -16.93
C GLY A 6 -45.22 -26.31 -16.17
N PRO A 7 -45.28 -26.50 -14.83
CA PRO A 7 -46.43 -27.19 -14.25
C PRO A 7 -47.50 -26.31 -13.56
N PHE A 8 -47.42 -24.97 -13.60
CA PHE A 8 -48.36 -24.11 -12.83
C PHE A 8 -49.08 -23.02 -13.62
N LEU A 9 -49.41 -23.24 -14.89
CA LEU A 9 -50.25 -22.32 -15.65
C LEU A 9 -51.38 -23.07 -16.39
N PRO A 10 -52.65 -22.68 -16.20
CA PRO A 10 -53.77 -23.28 -16.93
C PRO A 10 -53.70 -22.96 -18.43
N HIS A 11 -54.19 -23.90 -19.24
CA HIS A 11 -54.06 -24.03 -20.70
C HIS A 11 -54.44 -22.81 -21.56
N ASN A 12 -55.05 -21.76 -20.99
CA ASN A 12 -55.51 -20.58 -21.74
C ASN A 12 -54.48 -19.46 -21.90
N LEU A 13 -53.28 -19.56 -21.27
CA LEU A 13 -52.22 -18.56 -21.44
C LEU A 13 -51.20 -18.88 -22.55
N CYS A 14 -51.21 -20.11 -23.08
CA CYS A 14 -50.23 -20.54 -24.08
C CYS A 14 -50.49 -19.92 -25.48
N CYS A 15 -51.74 -19.59 -25.79
CA CYS A 15 -52.12 -18.97 -27.07
C CYS A 15 -51.84 -17.46 -27.14
N TYR A 16 -51.59 -16.77 -26.02
CA TYR A 16 -51.40 -15.30 -26.04
C TYR A 16 -49.92 -14.90 -26.20
N VAL A 17 -48.99 -15.76 -25.80
CA VAL A 17 -47.55 -15.53 -25.93
C VAL A 17 -47.07 -15.64 -27.38
N GLN A 18 -47.76 -16.41 -28.23
CA GLN A 18 -47.42 -16.52 -29.66
C GLN A 18 -47.80 -15.31 -30.52
N ASN A 19 -48.69 -14.42 -30.05
CA ASN A 19 -49.06 -13.21 -30.80
C ASN A 19 -48.17 -11.99 -30.48
N ILE A 20 -47.49 -11.97 -29.33
CA ILE A 20 -46.65 -10.82 -28.93
C ILE A 20 -45.29 -10.85 -29.67
N THR A 21 -44.81 -12.02 -30.09
CA THR A 21 -43.59 -12.14 -30.89
C THR A 21 -43.74 -11.72 -32.36
N ARG A 22 -44.96 -11.45 -32.84
CA ARG A 22 -45.20 -10.97 -34.22
C ARG A 22 -45.35 -9.46 -34.36
N THR A 23 -45.54 -8.71 -33.27
CA THR A 23 -45.71 -7.25 -33.32
C THR A 23 -44.42 -6.47 -33.05
N VAL A 24 -43.38 -7.12 -32.51
CA VAL A 24 -42.06 -6.50 -32.24
C VAL A 24 -41.08 -6.68 -33.40
N HIS A 25 -41.59 -6.73 -34.62
CA HIS A 25 -40.75 -6.75 -35.83
C HIS A 25 -41.15 -5.65 -36.82
N PHE A 26 -41.52 -4.47 -36.34
CA PHE A 26 -41.41 -3.24 -37.12
C PHE A 26 -41.08 -2.10 -36.17
N THR A 27 -40.18 -1.22 -36.63
CA THR A 27 -39.62 -0.04 -35.96
C THR A 27 -38.55 -0.35 -34.90
N GLY A 28 -37.28 -0.32 -35.34
CA GLY A 28 -36.13 -0.37 -34.45
C GLY A 28 -35.87 0.98 -33.79
N SER A 29 -35.76 0.99 -32.46
CA SER A 29 -34.90 1.88 -31.65
C SER A 29 -35.10 1.56 -30.16
N SER A 30 -33.98 1.49 -29.44
CA SER A 30 -33.76 1.82 -28.02
C SER A 30 -34.70 1.29 -26.92
N ILE A 31 -34.14 0.40 -26.09
CA ILE A 31 -34.31 0.21 -24.63
C ILE A 31 -35.52 0.92 -24.00
N MET A 32 -36.56 0.14 -23.64
CA MET A 32 -37.65 0.58 -22.76
C MET A 32 -37.20 0.54 -21.29
N ASP A 33 -37.49 1.63 -20.56
CA ASP A 33 -37.28 1.80 -19.13
C ASP A 33 -38.14 0.81 -18.30
N MET A 34 -37.51 0.13 -17.34
CA MET A 34 -38.14 -0.83 -16.40
C MET A 34 -39.26 -0.20 -15.57
N SER A 35 -39.29 1.13 -15.44
CA SER A 35 -40.38 1.87 -14.77
C SER A 35 -41.72 1.74 -15.51
N SER A 36 -41.69 1.64 -16.85
CA SER A 36 -42.90 1.59 -17.68
C SER A 36 -43.58 0.22 -17.67
N LEU A 37 -42.81 -0.85 -17.42
CA LEU A 37 -43.35 -2.22 -17.35
C LEU A 37 -44.16 -2.43 -16.05
N VAL A 38 -43.72 -1.83 -14.95
CA VAL A 38 -44.40 -1.89 -13.65
C VAL A 38 -45.74 -1.15 -13.70
N ILE A 39 -45.79 0.01 -14.37
CA ILE A 39 -47.02 0.80 -14.51
C ILE A 39 -48.08 0.05 -15.33
N VAL A 40 -47.69 -0.65 -16.41
CA VAL A 40 -48.61 -1.43 -17.23
C VAL A 40 -49.13 -2.66 -16.48
N VAL A 41 -48.28 -3.34 -15.71
CA VAL A 41 -48.68 -4.50 -14.89
C VAL A 41 -49.60 -4.06 -13.74
N VAL A 42 -49.31 -2.94 -13.07
CA VAL A 42 -50.16 -2.40 -12.00
C VAL A 42 -51.49 -1.89 -12.54
N ALA A 43 -51.52 -1.25 -13.71
CA ALA A 43 -52.75 -0.81 -14.36
C ALA A 43 -53.63 -1.99 -14.81
N MET A 44 -53.03 -3.08 -15.29
CA MET A 44 -53.76 -4.31 -15.66
C MET A 44 -54.32 -5.06 -14.45
N VAL A 45 -53.60 -5.07 -13.32
CA VAL A 45 -54.09 -5.65 -12.05
C VAL A 45 -55.22 -4.80 -11.44
N MET A 46 -55.20 -3.48 -11.63
CA MET A 46 -56.24 -2.55 -11.13
C MET A 46 -57.55 -2.58 -11.93
N LEU A 47 -57.54 -3.06 -13.18
CA LEU A 47 -58.72 -3.12 -14.06
C LEU A 47 -59.53 -4.42 -13.91
N CYS A 48 -58.99 -5.42 -13.22
CA CYS A 48 -59.69 -6.67 -12.93
C CYS A 48 -60.00 -6.74 -11.43
N ASP A 49 -61.30 -6.72 -11.10
CA ASP A 49 -61.88 -7.00 -9.76
C ASP A 49 -62.19 -5.78 -8.86
N LYS A 50 -63.33 -5.14 -9.16
CA LYS A 50 -63.90 -4.01 -8.39
C LYS A 50 -64.31 -4.36 -6.94
N ALA A 51 -64.24 -5.62 -6.51
CA ALA A 51 -64.69 -6.04 -5.18
C ALA A 51 -63.58 -6.06 -4.11
N ARG A 52 -62.30 -6.03 -4.48
CA ARG A 52 -61.18 -6.08 -3.51
C ARG A 52 -60.57 -4.72 -3.14
N VAL A 53 -60.97 -3.65 -3.83
CA VAL A 53 -60.44 -2.29 -3.64
C VAL A 53 -60.81 -1.67 -2.28
N ARG A 54 -61.90 -2.09 -1.63
CA ARG A 54 -62.32 -1.52 -0.33
C ARG A 54 -61.57 -2.09 0.89
N MET A 55 -60.92 -3.25 0.77
CA MET A 55 -60.24 -3.89 1.90
C MET A 55 -58.75 -3.51 2.00
N VAL A 56 -58.11 -3.12 0.90
CA VAL A 56 -56.70 -2.71 0.88
C VAL A 56 -56.52 -1.26 1.36
N ILE A 57 -57.49 -0.39 1.12
CA ILE A 57 -57.42 1.04 1.52
C ILE A 57 -57.39 1.23 3.05
N ARG A 58 -57.95 0.29 3.83
CA ARG A 58 -57.90 0.36 5.31
C ARG A 58 -56.61 -0.19 5.92
N SER A 59 -55.83 -0.99 5.20
CA SER A 59 -54.57 -1.55 5.69
C SER A 59 -53.34 -0.71 5.33
N VAL A 60 -53.47 0.25 4.41
CA VAL A 60 -52.39 1.19 4.05
C VAL A 60 -52.34 2.41 4.98
N ALA A 61 -53.40 2.70 5.72
CA ALA A 61 -53.46 3.86 6.62
C ALA A 61 -52.80 3.66 8.01
N ILE A 62 -52.36 2.44 8.36
CA ILE A 62 -51.66 2.17 9.64
C ILE A 62 -50.16 1.90 9.44
N ALA A 63 -49.68 1.76 8.20
CA ALA A 63 -48.25 1.68 7.89
C ALA A 63 -47.59 3.05 7.62
N ALA A 64 -48.31 4.15 7.79
CA ALA A 64 -47.83 5.52 7.55
C ALA A 64 -47.43 6.28 8.84
N LEU A 65 -47.43 5.64 10.01
CA LEU A 65 -47.15 6.29 11.30
C LEU A 65 -45.96 5.71 12.09
N LEU A 66 -45.04 5.00 11.42
CA LEU A 66 -43.76 4.55 12.01
C LEU A 66 -42.57 4.76 11.06
N MET A 67 -42.63 5.76 10.19
CA MET A 67 -41.44 6.29 9.52
C MET A 67 -40.89 7.43 10.37
N LEU A 68 -40.18 7.08 11.45
CA LEU A 68 -39.14 7.96 12.00
C LEU A 68 -38.27 8.42 10.83
N PRO A 69 -37.84 9.68 10.76
CA PRO A 69 -36.80 10.05 9.83
C PRO A 69 -35.58 9.22 10.25
N VAL A 70 -35.29 8.17 9.49
CA VAL A 70 -33.93 7.66 9.39
C VAL A 70 -33.18 8.89 8.89
N ALA A 71 -32.59 9.63 9.83
CA ALA A 71 -31.57 10.59 9.50
C ALA A 71 -30.67 9.84 8.52
N CYS A 72 -30.53 10.37 7.31
CA CYS A 72 -29.46 9.94 6.44
C CYS A 72 -28.20 10.08 7.29
N VAL A 73 -27.78 8.97 7.88
CA VAL A 73 -26.38 8.70 8.11
C VAL A 73 -25.86 8.84 6.71
N HIS A 74 -25.38 10.05 6.40
CA HIS A 74 -24.36 10.20 5.41
C HIS A 74 -23.37 9.13 5.86
N ALA A 75 -23.29 8.05 5.09
CA ALA A 75 -22.04 7.36 4.99
C ALA A 75 -21.10 8.51 4.63
N GLY A 76 -20.42 9.06 5.64
CA GLY A 76 -19.30 9.91 5.38
C GLY A 76 -18.52 9.10 4.37
N GLU A 77 -18.26 9.69 3.21
CA GLU A 77 -17.04 9.33 2.52
C GLU A 77 -16.03 9.16 3.64
N THR A 78 -15.50 7.94 3.82
CA THR A 78 -14.30 7.77 4.62
C THR A 78 -13.31 8.61 3.86
N GLY A 79 -13.24 9.89 4.20
CA GLY A 79 -12.24 10.79 3.72
C GLY A 79 -10.98 10.07 4.13
N HIS A 80 -10.33 9.44 3.16
CA HIS A 80 -8.91 9.19 3.25
C HIS A 80 -8.36 10.59 3.48
N SER A 81 -8.23 10.92 4.76
CA SER A 81 -7.77 12.18 5.28
C SER A 81 -6.43 12.39 4.60
N THR A 82 -6.44 13.23 3.58
CA THR A 82 -5.33 13.33 2.66
C THR A 82 -4.16 13.82 3.49
N TRP A 83 -3.12 13.02 3.62
CA TRP A 83 -1.93 13.39 4.37
C TRP A 83 -0.89 13.89 3.38
N GLY A 84 0.05 14.69 3.87
CA GLY A 84 1.18 15.19 3.09
C GLY A 84 2.32 15.55 4.02
N TYR A 85 3.31 16.25 3.47
CA TYR A 85 4.48 16.69 4.24
C TYR A 85 4.44 18.18 4.63
N GLU A 86 3.43 18.93 4.17
CA GLU A 86 3.34 20.37 4.34
C GLU A 86 1.97 20.82 4.86
N GLY A 87 1.93 22.01 5.49
CA GLY A 87 0.70 22.66 5.94
C GLY A 87 -0.11 21.86 6.96
N ASP A 88 -1.43 22.05 6.94
CA ASP A 88 -2.38 21.43 7.88
C ASP A 88 -2.50 19.90 7.72
N HIS A 89 -1.91 19.35 6.65
CA HIS A 89 -1.85 17.91 6.37
C HIS A 89 -0.46 17.31 6.63
N GLY A 90 0.46 18.12 7.16
CA GLY A 90 1.85 17.75 7.43
C GLY A 90 2.03 16.85 8.66
N PRO A 91 3.27 16.38 8.91
CA PRO A 91 3.57 15.35 9.91
C PRO A 91 3.16 15.69 11.35
N LEU A 92 3.14 16.98 11.70
CA LEU A 92 2.73 17.46 13.03
C LEU A 92 1.23 17.25 13.28
N HIS A 93 0.43 17.03 12.24
CA HIS A 93 -1.03 16.88 12.30
C HIS A 93 -1.50 15.46 11.98
N TRP A 94 -0.59 14.54 11.64
CA TRP A 94 -0.98 13.19 11.23
C TRP A 94 -1.75 12.41 12.31
N GLY A 95 -1.47 12.65 13.59
CA GLY A 95 -2.20 12.03 14.71
C GLY A 95 -3.68 12.42 14.79
N ASP A 96 -4.07 13.52 14.15
CA ASP A 96 -5.42 14.08 14.17
C ASP A 96 -6.22 13.78 12.90
N LEU A 97 -5.61 13.11 11.91
CA LEU A 97 -6.23 12.74 10.64
C LEU A 97 -7.39 11.74 10.79
N GLY A 98 -7.37 10.95 11.87
CA GLY A 98 -8.43 10.00 12.20
C GLY A 98 -7.95 8.92 13.18
N PRO A 99 -8.85 8.01 13.59
CA PRO A 99 -8.51 6.93 14.53
C PRO A 99 -7.35 6.05 14.06
N ASP A 100 -7.29 5.76 12.75
CA ASP A 100 -6.30 4.87 12.16
C ASP A 100 -4.89 5.45 12.18
N ALA A 101 -4.76 6.78 12.11
CA ALA A 101 -3.47 7.48 12.17
C ALA A 101 -3.10 7.93 13.60
N SER A 102 -3.89 7.54 14.62
CA SER A 102 -3.69 8.03 15.99
C SER A 102 -2.32 7.66 16.60
N LEU A 103 -1.68 6.58 16.11
CA LEU A 103 -0.32 6.21 16.49
C LEU A 103 0.72 7.24 16.05
N CYS A 104 0.48 7.98 14.96
CA CYS A 104 1.37 9.06 14.53
C CYS A 104 1.56 10.15 15.60
N GLY A 105 0.56 10.37 16.46
CA GLY A 105 0.63 11.35 17.56
C GLY A 105 0.80 10.75 18.96
N LYS A 106 0.39 9.49 19.18
CA LYS A 106 0.39 8.84 20.51
C LYS A 106 1.42 7.73 20.68
N GLY A 107 2.00 7.25 19.59
CA GLY A 107 3.00 6.19 19.59
C GLY A 107 4.24 6.59 20.39
N MET A 108 4.87 5.61 21.02
CA MET A 108 6.07 5.76 21.87
C MET A 108 7.29 5.04 21.30
N ALA A 109 7.10 4.27 20.21
CA ALA A 109 8.14 3.62 19.44
C ALA A 109 8.10 4.11 17.98
N GLN A 110 7.93 5.42 17.78
CA GLN A 110 7.82 6.03 16.47
C GLN A 110 9.19 6.20 15.76
N SER A 111 9.16 6.23 14.43
CA SER A 111 10.29 6.47 13.53
C SER A 111 10.00 7.67 12.62
N PRO A 112 11.01 8.37 12.09
CA PRO A 112 12.45 8.11 12.25
C PRO A 112 12.96 8.59 13.61
N ILE A 113 14.23 8.32 13.92
CA ILE A 113 14.90 8.81 15.13
C ILE A 113 16.26 9.43 14.77
N ASP A 114 16.78 10.26 15.67
CA ASP A 114 18.20 10.61 15.66
C ASP A 114 19.01 9.47 16.29
N LEU A 115 20.03 9.00 15.58
CA LEU A 115 20.84 7.84 15.93
C LEU A 115 21.96 8.23 16.91
N LEU A 116 21.55 8.66 18.11
CA LEU A 116 22.41 9.02 19.22
C LEU A 116 22.54 7.88 20.24
N HIS A 117 23.62 7.92 21.04
CA HIS A 117 23.83 7.05 22.21
C HIS A 117 23.66 5.56 21.91
N THR A 118 24.41 5.08 20.92
CA THR A 118 24.35 3.70 20.44
C THR A 118 25.06 2.73 21.38
N HIS A 119 24.58 1.49 21.39
CA HIS A 119 25.15 0.39 22.15
C HIS A 119 25.79 -0.62 21.21
N LYS A 120 27.12 -0.61 21.16
CA LYS A 120 27.89 -1.60 20.41
C LYS A 120 27.64 -3.00 20.96
N THR A 121 27.19 -3.89 20.09
CA THR A 121 26.94 -5.29 20.42
C THR A 121 27.23 -6.16 19.21
N PRO A 122 27.71 -7.41 19.39
CA PRO A 122 27.81 -8.35 18.28
C PRO A 122 26.39 -8.66 17.79
N LEU A 123 26.02 -8.06 16.66
CA LEU A 123 24.81 -8.40 15.92
C LEU A 123 25.16 -9.38 14.81
N SER A 124 24.22 -10.25 14.47
CA SER A 124 24.34 -11.11 13.29
C SER A 124 24.36 -10.27 12.02
N ASP A 125 25.12 -10.72 11.04
CA ASP A 125 25.12 -10.11 9.71
C ASP A 125 23.75 -10.30 9.05
N ILE A 126 23.27 -9.27 8.37
CA ILE A 126 22.09 -9.36 7.50
C ILE A 126 22.54 -10.04 6.20
N GLN A 127 21.94 -11.16 5.86
CA GLN A 127 22.27 -11.85 4.60
C GLN A 127 21.36 -11.33 3.50
N PHE A 128 21.92 -10.57 2.57
CA PHE A 128 21.20 -10.03 1.42
C PHE A 128 21.22 -11.00 0.25
N SER A 129 20.07 -11.22 -0.38
CA SER A 129 19.93 -11.99 -1.60
C SER A 129 18.94 -11.28 -2.53
N TYR A 130 19.42 -10.26 -3.23
CA TYR A 130 18.63 -9.51 -4.22
C TYR A 130 18.98 -9.94 -5.64
N GLY A 131 17.94 -10.09 -6.47
CA GLY A 131 18.05 -10.46 -7.88
C GLY A 131 17.85 -9.27 -8.81
N ASP A 132 18.16 -9.47 -10.09
CA ASP A 132 17.84 -8.52 -11.14
C ASP A 132 16.32 -8.51 -11.38
N ALA A 133 15.78 -7.32 -11.57
CA ALA A 133 14.38 -7.03 -11.41
C ALA A 133 13.89 -5.98 -12.42
N PRO A 134 12.79 -6.19 -13.16
CA PRO A 134 12.16 -5.10 -13.92
C PRO A 134 11.70 -3.97 -12.99
N PHE A 135 11.56 -2.77 -13.56
CA PHE A 135 11.12 -1.59 -12.82
C PHE A 135 9.61 -1.42 -12.89
N HIS A 136 9.00 -1.25 -11.72
CA HIS A 136 7.61 -0.84 -11.61
C HIS A 136 7.58 0.39 -10.70
N VAL A 137 7.79 1.57 -11.29
CA VAL A 137 7.95 2.80 -10.51
C VAL A 137 6.66 3.58 -10.52
N VAL A 138 6.15 3.89 -9.33
CA VAL A 138 4.98 4.74 -9.12
C VAL A 138 5.40 6.05 -8.46
N ASN A 139 4.79 7.14 -8.90
CA ASN A 139 4.79 8.39 -8.16
C ASN A 139 3.47 8.47 -7.40
N ASN A 140 3.49 8.08 -6.12
CA ASN A 140 2.28 8.01 -5.31
C ASN A 140 1.87 9.37 -4.70
N GLY A 141 2.60 10.45 -5.02
CA GLY A 141 2.37 11.78 -4.46
C GLY A 141 3.04 12.04 -3.11
N HIS A 142 3.68 11.02 -2.53
CA HIS A 142 4.44 11.12 -1.29
C HIS A 142 5.93 10.77 -1.51
N THR A 143 6.20 9.90 -2.48
CA THR A 143 7.54 9.49 -2.91
C THR A 143 7.49 8.90 -4.32
N LEU A 144 8.66 8.68 -4.91
CA LEU A 144 8.84 7.70 -5.96
C LEU A 144 9.11 6.35 -5.29
N GLN A 145 8.33 5.34 -5.66
CA GLN A 145 8.36 4.02 -5.06
C GLN A 145 8.49 2.98 -6.18
N GLU A 146 9.43 2.06 -6.03
CA GLU A 146 9.39 0.82 -6.80
C GLU A 146 8.44 -0.13 -6.09
N VAL A 147 7.43 -0.60 -6.80
CA VAL A 147 6.41 -1.53 -6.30
C VAL A 147 6.58 -2.87 -6.98
N GLU A 148 6.89 -3.91 -6.23
CA GLU A 148 6.88 -5.26 -6.81
C GLU A 148 5.47 -5.58 -7.34
N PRO A 149 5.29 -5.90 -8.63
CA PRO A 149 3.99 -6.35 -9.12
C PRO A 149 3.64 -7.63 -8.37
N LEU A 150 2.44 -7.66 -7.82
CA LEU A 150 1.91 -8.86 -7.17
C LEU A 150 1.79 -9.95 -8.24
N SER A 151 2.64 -10.97 -8.16
CA SER A 151 2.47 -12.19 -8.91
C SER A 151 1.91 -13.29 -8.07
N GLU A 152 1.08 -14.09 -8.71
CA GLU A 152 0.39 -15.20 -8.08
C GLU A 152 1.32 -16.39 -7.77
N THR A 153 2.66 -16.35 -7.98
CA THR A 153 3.57 -17.48 -7.59
C THR A 153 5.10 -17.21 -7.27
N VAL A 154 5.58 -17.23 -6.00
CA VAL A 154 7.00 -17.31 -5.43
C VAL A 154 7.26 -18.64 -4.73
N LYS A 155 8.50 -19.14 -4.76
CA LYS A 155 8.93 -20.29 -3.93
C LYS A 155 10.15 -19.90 -3.10
N SER A 156 10.03 -19.93 -1.77
CA SER A 156 11.16 -19.68 -0.86
C SER A 156 12.35 -20.60 -1.16
N ARG A 157 13.55 -20.02 -1.25
CA ARG A 157 14.84 -20.74 -1.36
C ARG A 157 15.38 -21.27 -0.03
N TYR A 158 14.75 -20.89 1.09
CA TYR A 158 15.14 -21.28 2.45
C TYR A 158 13.95 -21.93 3.18
N PRO A 159 13.67 -23.22 2.91
CA PRO A 159 12.59 -23.91 3.61
C PRO A 159 12.98 -24.20 5.06
N LYS A 160 12.31 -23.55 6.03
CA LYS A 160 12.14 -24.10 7.38
C LYS A 160 10.82 -24.89 7.42
N HIS A 161 10.79 -25.94 8.24
CA HIS A 161 9.68 -26.89 8.32
C HIS A 161 8.32 -26.21 8.54
N GLY A 162 7.38 -26.40 7.61
CA GLY A 162 5.95 -26.12 7.81
C GLY A 162 5.41 -24.81 7.23
N GLN A 163 6.14 -24.12 6.34
CA GLN A 163 5.78 -22.79 5.86
C GLN A 163 4.91 -22.79 4.58
N THR A 164 3.84 -21.97 4.60
CA THR A 164 2.95 -21.67 3.46
C THR A 164 3.72 -20.93 2.38
N VAL A 165 3.47 -21.30 1.13
CA VAL A 165 4.12 -20.71 -0.04
C VAL A 165 3.45 -19.35 -0.33
N LEU A 166 4.18 -18.24 -0.09
CA LEU A 166 3.78 -16.90 -0.54
C LEU A 166 4.44 -16.56 -1.86
N HIS A 167 3.82 -15.64 -2.59
CA HIS A 167 3.92 -15.58 -4.03
C HIS A 167 4.15 -14.14 -4.56
N PHE A 168 5.26 -13.87 -5.27
CA PHE A 168 5.67 -12.56 -5.86
C PHE A 168 6.51 -12.80 -7.14
N ASP A 169 6.78 -11.78 -7.96
CA ASP A 169 7.56 -11.96 -9.19
C ASP A 169 9.09 -11.93 -8.96
N LYS A 170 9.53 -11.53 -7.76
CA LYS A 170 10.95 -11.39 -7.41
C LYS A 170 11.28 -11.99 -6.05
N ASP A 171 12.27 -12.89 -5.99
CA ASP A 171 12.75 -13.56 -4.76
C ASP A 171 13.78 -12.71 -3.96
N SER A 172 13.71 -11.37 -4.06
CA SER A 172 14.66 -10.50 -3.35
C SER A 172 14.40 -10.59 -1.85
N THR A 173 15.39 -11.01 -1.07
CA THR A 173 15.22 -11.35 0.35
C THR A 173 16.35 -10.84 1.21
N ILE A 174 16.06 -10.72 2.51
CA ILE A 174 17.06 -10.67 3.57
C ILE A 174 16.82 -11.81 4.56
N VAL A 175 17.91 -12.32 5.16
CA VAL A 175 17.81 -13.09 6.41
C VAL A 175 18.27 -12.20 7.55
N PHE A 176 17.39 -11.97 8.51
CA PHE A 176 17.59 -11.13 9.68
C PHE A 176 17.22 -11.92 10.93
N ASP A 177 18.16 -12.09 11.86
CA ASP A 177 17.99 -12.95 13.05
C ASP A 177 17.39 -14.34 12.76
N GLU A 178 17.87 -14.99 11.68
CA GLU A 178 17.42 -16.31 11.21
C GLU A 178 16.01 -16.39 10.58
N ASP A 179 15.30 -15.27 10.52
CA ASP A 179 14.03 -15.15 9.81
C ASP A 179 14.26 -14.61 8.39
N LEU A 180 13.52 -15.17 7.44
CA LEU A 180 13.54 -14.73 6.04
C LEU A 180 12.49 -13.63 5.86
N TYR A 181 12.91 -12.47 5.34
CA TYR A 181 12.03 -11.39 4.95
C TYR A 181 12.15 -11.16 3.44
N LEU A 182 11.01 -11.03 2.76
CA LEU A 182 10.90 -10.72 1.35
C LEU A 182 10.88 -9.21 1.15
N LEU A 183 11.66 -8.70 0.21
CA LEU A 183 11.60 -7.31 -0.23
C LEU A 183 10.27 -7.10 -0.95
N GLU A 184 9.50 -6.14 -0.47
CA GLU A 184 8.18 -5.80 -1.04
C GLU A 184 8.24 -4.55 -1.91
N GLN A 185 9.06 -3.58 -1.50
CA GLN A 185 9.22 -2.31 -2.18
C GLN A 185 10.45 -1.59 -1.65
N PHE A 186 10.91 -0.59 -2.41
CA PHE A 186 11.77 0.44 -1.87
C PHE A 186 11.34 1.83 -2.35
N HIS A 187 11.69 2.84 -1.56
CA HIS A 187 11.38 4.23 -1.83
C HIS A 187 12.43 5.16 -1.22
N PHE A 188 12.31 6.45 -1.51
CA PHE A 188 13.34 7.44 -1.21
C PHE A 188 12.77 8.67 -0.51
N HIS A 189 13.56 9.26 0.37
CA HIS A 189 13.28 10.48 1.08
C HIS A 189 14.35 11.53 0.80
N THR A 190 13.94 12.79 0.72
CA THR A 190 14.83 13.96 0.73
C THR A 190 14.23 15.06 1.64
N PRO A 191 14.99 15.58 2.62
CA PRO A 191 16.27 15.05 3.11
C PRO A 191 16.13 13.64 3.72
N SER A 192 17.18 13.09 4.34
CA SER A 192 17.06 11.84 5.09
C SER A 192 16.00 11.95 6.20
N GLU A 193 15.36 10.85 6.55
CA GLU A 193 14.41 10.81 7.65
C GLU A 193 15.14 10.63 8.98
N HIS A 194 16.04 9.65 9.04
CA HIS A 194 16.96 9.49 10.15
C HIS A 194 18.01 10.59 10.13
N THR A 195 18.55 10.86 11.31
CA THR A 195 19.69 11.76 11.48
C THR A 195 20.79 11.08 12.28
N ILE A 196 22.01 11.60 12.15
CA ILE A 196 23.14 11.27 13.03
C ILE A 196 23.60 12.59 13.63
N ASP A 197 23.67 12.66 14.96
CA ASP A 197 24.00 13.90 15.68
C ASP A 197 23.12 15.09 15.23
N GLN A 198 21.82 14.84 15.04
CA GLN A 198 20.83 15.81 14.56
C GLN A 198 21.10 16.36 13.15
N ARG A 199 21.95 15.69 12.37
CA ARG A 199 22.25 16.08 10.98
C ARG A 199 21.60 15.13 10.01
N HIS A 200 20.93 15.72 9.02
CA HIS A 200 20.39 15.00 7.89
C HIS A 200 21.49 14.71 6.85
N PHE A 201 21.34 13.58 6.19
CA PHE A 201 21.94 13.34 4.88
C PHE A 201 21.04 13.96 3.79
N PRO A 202 21.60 14.24 2.59
CA PRO A 202 20.82 14.78 1.48
C PRO A 202 19.62 13.91 1.08
N MET A 203 19.77 12.60 1.17
CA MET A 203 18.71 11.63 0.86
C MET A 203 18.83 10.37 1.73
N GLU A 204 17.75 9.59 1.78
CA GLU A 204 17.70 8.28 2.41
C GLU A 204 16.80 7.35 1.63
N MET A 205 17.19 6.09 1.50
CA MET A 205 16.40 5.04 0.87
C MET A 205 15.91 4.05 1.92
N HIS A 206 14.66 3.60 1.80
CA HIS A 206 14.08 2.52 2.59
C HIS A 206 13.78 1.32 1.72
N LEU A 207 14.34 0.16 2.07
CA LEU A 207 13.95 -1.13 1.53
C LEU A 207 13.04 -1.83 2.55
N VAL A 208 11.78 -2.01 2.20
CA VAL A 208 10.75 -2.55 3.10
C VAL A 208 10.57 -4.03 2.83
N HIS A 209 10.68 -4.82 3.90
CA HIS A 209 10.55 -6.27 3.83
C HIS A 209 9.50 -6.79 4.81
N HIS A 210 8.85 -7.89 4.46
CA HIS A 210 7.95 -8.63 5.35
C HIS A 210 8.33 -10.10 5.42
N ASN A 211 8.07 -10.75 6.55
CA ASN A 211 8.16 -12.21 6.64
C ASN A 211 6.77 -12.86 6.54
N GLU A 212 6.73 -14.19 6.59
CA GLU A 212 5.48 -14.97 6.56
C GLU A 212 4.50 -14.70 7.71
N ARG A 213 4.98 -14.07 8.80
CA ARG A 213 4.17 -13.65 9.95
C ARG A 213 3.70 -12.20 9.82
N HIS A 214 3.96 -11.55 8.67
CA HIS A 214 3.74 -10.13 8.41
C HIS A 214 4.50 -9.19 9.36
N GLU A 215 5.59 -9.68 9.96
CA GLU A 215 6.52 -8.80 10.68
C GLU A 215 7.37 -8.03 9.67
N VAL A 216 7.63 -6.76 9.96
CA VAL A 216 8.27 -5.84 9.02
C VAL A 216 9.70 -5.54 9.44
N ALA A 217 10.62 -5.63 8.48
CA ALA A 217 11.99 -5.17 8.61
C ALA A 217 12.30 -4.14 7.52
N VAL A 218 12.77 -2.96 7.92
CA VAL A 218 13.19 -1.91 6.99
C VAL A 218 14.70 -1.75 7.06
N VAL A 219 15.35 -1.88 5.91
CA VAL A 219 16.75 -1.53 5.74
C VAL A 219 16.81 -0.10 5.22
N ALA A 220 17.44 0.79 5.97
CA ALA A 220 17.62 2.18 5.57
C ALA A 220 19.06 2.43 5.11
N VAL A 221 19.24 3.20 4.04
CA VAL A 221 20.56 3.55 3.51
C VAL A 221 20.62 5.05 3.33
N PHE A 222 21.57 5.69 4.03
CA PHE A 222 21.87 7.10 3.80
C PHE A 222 22.51 7.29 2.42
N MET A 223 22.16 8.39 1.78
CA MET A 223 22.67 8.76 0.46
C MET A 223 23.31 10.15 0.57
N GLU A 224 24.61 10.23 0.30
CA GLU A 224 25.38 11.47 0.35
C GLU A 224 25.73 11.98 -1.04
N GLU A 225 25.96 13.29 -1.14
CA GLU A 225 26.43 13.90 -2.39
C GLU A 225 27.85 13.42 -2.69
N GLY A 226 28.04 12.82 -3.87
CA GLY A 226 29.31 12.29 -4.31
C GLY A 226 29.28 11.86 -5.77
N LYS A 227 29.81 10.67 -6.06
CA LYS A 227 29.80 10.10 -7.40
C LYS A 227 28.38 9.85 -7.92
N HIS A 228 28.22 9.99 -9.24
CA HIS A 228 27.03 9.54 -9.96
C HIS A 228 26.75 8.06 -9.69
N ASN A 229 25.49 7.76 -9.39
CA ASN A 229 25.04 6.41 -9.10
C ASN A 229 24.25 5.84 -10.29
N PRO A 230 24.77 4.81 -10.99
CA PRO A 230 24.12 4.27 -12.19
C PRO A 230 22.73 3.69 -11.92
N PHE A 231 22.53 3.00 -10.80
CA PHE A 231 21.21 2.46 -10.45
C PHE A 231 20.21 3.61 -10.28
N PHE A 232 20.59 4.61 -9.49
CA PHE A 232 19.69 5.71 -9.19
C PHE A 232 19.36 6.53 -10.45
N GLU A 233 20.29 6.61 -11.42
CA GLU A 233 19.99 7.20 -12.72
C GLU A 233 18.89 6.44 -13.44
N THR A 234 19.05 5.13 -13.60
CA THR A 234 18.04 4.31 -14.28
C THR A 234 16.69 4.39 -13.56
N PHE A 235 16.68 4.41 -12.22
CA PHE A 235 15.45 4.64 -11.45
C PHE A 235 14.80 6.00 -11.79
N LEU A 236 15.58 7.09 -11.80
CA LEU A 236 15.06 8.44 -12.10
C LEU A 236 14.64 8.63 -13.57
N GLU A 237 15.19 7.85 -14.50
CA GLU A 237 14.75 7.81 -15.90
C GLU A 237 13.37 7.18 -16.07
N HIS A 238 13.07 6.16 -15.26
CA HIS A 238 11.79 5.45 -15.29
C HIS A 238 10.79 5.98 -14.25
N ALA A 239 11.18 6.93 -13.40
CA ALA A 239 10.29 7.54 -12.44
C ALA A 239 9.25 8.47 -13.13
N PRO A 240 7.93 8.23 -12.94
CA PRO A 240 6.91 9.10 -13.51
C PRO A 240 6.88 10.48 -12.85
N ALA A 241 6.77 11.52 -13.68
CA ALA A 241 6.74 12.92 -13.21
C ALA A 241 5.36 13.35 -12.66
N LYS A 242 4.28 12.65 -13.02
CA LYS A 242 2.93 12.95 -12.56
C LYS A 242 2.53 12.01 -11.43
N VAL A 243 1.90 12.57 -10.41
CA VAL A 243 1.30 11.81 -9.32
C VAL A 243 0.21 10.88 -9.87
N GLY A 244 0.24 9.62 -9.45
CA GLY A 244 -0.67 8.56 -9.86
C GLY A 244 -0.23 7.80 -11.11
N ASP A 245 0.75 8.30 -11.87
CA ASP A 245 1.30 7.58 -13.01
C ASP A 245 2.20 6.42 -12.53
N VAL A 246 2.18 5.34 -13.29
CA VAL A 246 3.01 4.14 -13.10
C VAL A 246 3.81 3.91 -14.38
N VAL A 247 5.09 3.62 -14.23
CA VAL A 247 5.94 3.11 -15.31
C VAL A 247 6.20 1.65 -15.04
N ASP A 248 5.89 0.82 -16.03
CA ASP A 248 6.05 -0.63 -16.01
C ASP A 248 7.07 -1.01 -17.10
N ASP A 249 8.33 -1.15 -16.71
CA ASP A 249 9.46 -1.42 -17.61
C ASP A 249 10.01 -2.84 -17.41
N HIS A 250 9.70 -3.69 -18.39
CA HIS A 250 10.17 -5.08 -18.47
C HIS A 250 11.44 -5.24 -19.34
N GLU A 251 11.91 -4.18 -20.00
CA GLU A 251 13.07 -4.23 -20.89
C GLU A 251 14.38 -4.01 -20.14
N HIS A 252 14.35 -3.20 -19.09
CA HIS A 252 15.51 -2.98 -18.21
C HIS A 252 15.35 -3.72 -16.90
N THR A 253 16.46 -4.22 -16.37
CA THR A 253 16.49 -4.83 -15.05
C THR A 253 17.52 -4.15 -14.18
N VAL A 254 17.23 -4.07 -12.90
CA VAL A 254 18.16 -3.54 -11.90
C VAL A 254 18.26 -4.44 -10.69
N ASN A 255 19.35 -4.32 -9.94
CA ASN A 255 19.58 -5.09 -8.74
C ASN A 255 19.74 -4.17 -7.53
N PRO A 256 18.80 -4.19 -6.57
CA PRO A 256 18.90 -3.41 -5.34
C PRO A 256 20.15 -3.71 -4.51
N MET A 257 20.87 -4.81 -4.78
CA MET A 257 22.17 -5.09 -4.14
C MET A 257 23.18 -3.95 -4.36
N THR A 258 23.07 -3.26 -5.50
CA THR A 258 23.93 -2.12 -5.87
C THR A 258 23.61 -0.83 -5.10
N LEU A 259 22.48 -0.79 -4.39
CA LEU A 259 22.07 0.31 -3.52
C LEU A 259 22.49 0.12 -2.06
N LEU A 260 23.28 -0.91 -1.76
CA LEU A 260 23.77 -1.18 -0.42
C LEU A 260 25.27 -0.83 -0.33
N PRO A 261 25.73 -0.21 0.77
CA PRO A 261 27.16 0.12 0.96
C PRO A 261 28.03 -1.13 1.01
N GLU A 262 29.33 -1.04 0.66
CA GLU A 262 30.22 -2.22 0.67
C GLU A 262 30.24 -2.93 2.03
N ARG A 263 30.34 -2.16 3.11
CA ARG A 263 30.22 -2.67 4.48
C ARG A 263 28.78 -2.63 4.94
N LYS A 264 28.26 -3.79 5.34
CA LYS A 264 26.87 -3.95 5.81
C LYS A 264 26.74 -3.79 7.33
N THR A 265 27.56 -2.94 7.96
CA THR A 265 27.39 -2.59 9.38
C THR A 265 26.21 -1.64 9.53
N TYR A 266 25.41 -1.79 10.59
CA TYR A 266 24.12 -1.13 10.74
C TYR A 266 23.82 -0.77 12.19
N TYR A 267 22.98 0.23 12.38
CA TYR A 267 22.26 0.50 13.61
C TYR A 267 20.94 -0.28 13.60
N ARG A 268 20.51 -0.75 14.77
CA ARG A 268 19.26 -1.50 14.93
C ARG A 268 18.42 -0.96 16.05
N TYR A 269 17.13 -0.76 15.78
CA TYR A 269 16.15 -0.41 16.80
C TYR A 269 14.73 -0.88 16.42
N SER A 270 13.82 -0.89 17.39
CA SER A 270 12.39 -1.14 17.14
C SER A 270 11.65 0.19 17.00
N GLY A 271 10.93 0.35 15.90
CA GLY A 271 10.31 1.59 15.48
C GLY A 271 8.93 1.41 14.87
N SER A 272 8.58 2.34 14.00
CA SER A 272 7.32 2.38 13.26
C SER A 272 7.56 2.58 11.77
N PHE A 273 6.49 2.54 10.98
CA PHE A 273 6.47 3.23 9.69
C PHE A 273 6.62 4.74 9.90
N THR A 274 7.24 5.41 8.93
CA THR A 274 7.47 6.87 8.94
C THR A 274 6.36 7.65 8.23
N THR A 275 5.31 6.98 7.78
CA THR A 275 4.12 7.56 7.16
C THR A 275 2.85 7.00 7.82
N PRO A 276 1.69 7.69 7.74
CA PRO A 276 0.43 7.18 8.28
C PRO A 276 0.10 5.77 7.75
N PRO A 277 -0.36 4.84 8.60
CA PRO A 277 -0.86 5.03 9.98
C PRO A 277 0.22 5.06 11.09
N CYS A 278 1.51 5.09 10.73
CA CYS A 278 2.63 5.09 11.66
C CYS A 278 2.63 3.89 12.63
N SER A 279 2.20 2.72 12.15
CA SER A 279 2.15 1.49 12.93
C SER A 279 3.53 1.14 13.47
N GLU A 280 3.59 0.81 14.77
CA GLU A 280 4.79 0.36 15.47
C GLU A 280 5.06 -1.14 15.23
N GLY A 281 6.21 -1.63 15.70
CA GLY A 281 6.62 -3.03 15.54
C GLY A 281 7.51 -3.27 14.32
N VAL A 282 8.00 -2.20 13.69
CA VAL A 282 8.96 -2.27 12.58
C VAL A 282 10.37 -2.45 13.13
N ILE A 283 11.11 -3.43 12.61
CA ILE A 283 12.55 -3.56 12.89
C ILE A 283 13.30 -2.68 11.91
N TRP A 284 14.03 -1.69 12.40
CA TRP A 284 14.89 -0.85 11.58
C TRP A 284 16.33 -1.36 11.61
N ALA A 285 16.94 -1.46 10.44
CA ALA A 285 18.35 -1.68 10.22
C ALA A 285 18.91 -0.53 9.36
N VAL A 286 19.45 0.50 10.01
CA VAL A 286 19.99 1.69 9.32
C VAL A 286 21.47 1.47 9.03
N MET A 287 21.86 1.37 7.77
CA MET A 287 23.25 1.20 7.38
C MET A 287 24.12 2.35 7.89
N GLN A 288 25.28 2.01 8.45
CA GLN A 288 26.22 3.00 8.99
C GLN A 288 26.94 3.77 7.88
N ASP A 289 27.31 3.07 6.81
CA ASP A 289 28.05 3.64 5.69
C ASP A 289 27.04 4.13 4.64
N PRO A 290 27.13 5.39 4.17
CA PRO A 290 26.26 5.91 3.12
C PRO A 290 26.67 5.37 1.74
N ILE A 291 25.79 5.53 0.76
CA ILE A 291 26.13 5.43 -0.66
C ILE A 291 26.22 6.82 -1.28
N GLU A 292 26.98 6.95 -2.37
CA GLU A 292 27.09 8.21 -3.10
C GLU A 292 26.01 8.32 -4.18
N VAL A 293 25.48 9.53 -4.36
CA VAL A 293 24.67 9.97 -5.51
C VAL A 293 25.10 11.38 -5.92
N SER A 294 24.97 11.76 -7.20
CA SER A 294 25.40 13.10 -7.62
C SER A 294 24.41 14.19 -7.21
N ALA A 295 24.89 15.42 -7.10
CA ALA A 295 24.06 16.60 -6.82
C ALA A 295 22.92 16.76 -7.85
N GLU A 296 23.19 16.46 -9.13
CA GLU A 296 22.20 16.50 -10.20
C GLU A 296 21.08 15.47 -9.99
N GLN A 297 21.43 14.26 -9.54
CA GLN A 297 20.45 13.20 -9.26
C GLN A 297 19.56 13.57 -8.06
N ILE A 298 20.14 14.11 -7.00
CA ILE A 298 19.39 14.62 -5.83
C ILE A 298 18.41 15.71 -6.28
N GLN A 299 18.86 16.66 -7.10
CA GLN A 299 18.02 17.75 -7.59
C GLN A 299 16.91 17.24 -8.53
N ARG A 300 17.20 16.24 -9.38
CA ARG A 300 16.21 15.60 -10.25
C ARG A 300 15.12 14.91 -9.44
N PHE A 301 15.48 14.16 -8.40
CA PHE A 301 14.53 13.57 -7.47
C PHE A 301 13.64 14.62 -6.80
N ARG A 302 14.24 15.68 -6.21
CA ARG A 302 13.52 16.81 -5.61
C ARG A 302 12.53 17.45 -6.58
N THR A 303 12.89 17.56 -7.85
CA THR A 303 12.03 18.15 -8.90
C THR A 303 10.84 17.25 -9.23
N LEU A 304 11.02 15.92 -9.20
CA LEU A 304 9.95 14.95 -9.45
C LEU A 304 8.95 14.88 -8.29
N VAL A 305 9.44 14.89 -7.05
CA VAL A 305 8.61 14.82 -5.83
C VAL A 305 8.01 16.18 -5.45
N LYS A 306 8.71 17.29 -5.74
CA LYS A 306 8.27 18.70 -5.59
C LYS A 306 8.14 19.23 -4.16
N HIS A 307 8.33 18.40 -3.15
CA HIS A 307 8.36 18.78 -1.75
C HIS A 307 9.44 17.96 -1.03
N ASP A 308 9.88 18.44 0.13
CA ASP A 308 10.62 17.57 1.04
C ASP A 308 9.63 16.52 1.57
N ASN A 309 10.08 15.28 1.69
CA ASN A 309 9.22 14.15 2.06
C ASN A 309 9.75 13.39 3.28
N ALA A 310 10.40 14.10 4.21
CA ALA A 310 10.93 13.52 5.44
C ALA A 310 10.05 13.89 6.65
N ARG A 311 9.60 12.88 7.40
CA ARG A 311 8.99 13.06 8.72
C ARG A 311 10.05 13.56 9.71
N PRO A 312 9.74 14.51 10.60
CA PRO A 312 10.65 14.91 11.67
C PRO A 312 11.04 13.73 12.58
N THR A 313 12.25 13.75 13.12
CA THR A 313 12.71 12.74 14.09
C THR A 313 11.81 12.69 15.32
N GLN A 314 11.56 11.47 15.78
CA GLN A 314 10.70 11.16 16.92
C GLN A 314 11.55 10.88 18.16
N PRO A 315 11.04 11.13 19.38
CA PRO A 315 11.79 10.87 20.59
C PRO A 315 12.13 9.38 20.75
N LEU A 316 13.34 9.09 21.22
CA LEU A 316 13.79 7.71 21.46
C LEU A 316 12.99 7.02 22.59
N HIS A 317 12.48 7.80 23.54
CA HIS A 317 11.80 7.33 24.75
C HIS A 317 12.65 6.30 25.52
N LYS A 318 12.12 5.09 25.76
CA LYS A 318 12.79 4.01 26.50
C LYS A 318 13.54 3.03 25.62
N ARG A 319 13.57 3.29 24.31
CA ARG A 319 14.28 2.44 23.34
C ARG A 319 15.78 2.69 23.44
N PHE A 320 16.54 1.75 22.92
CA PHE A 320 17.97 1.87 22.75
C PHE A 320 18.30 1.54 21.29
N VAL A 321 19.35 2.16 20.78
CA VAL A 321 19.87 1.87 19.44
C VAL A 321 21.06 0.93 19.60
N LEU A 322 20.98 -0.24 18.99
CA LEU A 322 22.11 -1.18 18.91
C LEU A 322 22.97 -0.81 17.71
N GLU A 323 24.27 -1.01 17.81
CA GLU A 323 25.23 -0.77 16.72
C GLU A 323 26.00 -2.06 16.47
N SER A 324 25.89 -2.58 15.24
CA SER A 324 26.72 -3.71 14.83
C SER A 324 28.16 -3.26 14.69
N ASN A 325 29.07 -4.11 15.13
CA ASN A 325 30.50 -3.96 14.89
C ASN A 325 30.96 -5.09 13.97
N LEU A 326 31.95 -4.80 13.12
CA LEU A 326 32.63 -5.88 12.41
C LEU A 326 33.21 -6.85 13.45
N PRO A 327 33.04 -8.18 13.29
CA PRO A 327 33.71 -9.12 14.17
C PRO A 327 35.20 -8.80 14.14
N ILE A 328 35.80 -8.64 15.33
CA ILE A 328 37.25 -8.61 15.45
C ILE A 328 37.72 -9.95 14.90
N THR A 329 38.19 -9.96 13.65
CA THR A 329 38.94 -11.09 13.11
C THR A 329 40.16 -11.21 13.99
N LYS A 330 40.09 -12.09 15.00
CA LYS A 330 41.27 -12.59 15.66
C LYS A 330 42.05 -13.31 14.57
N ASN A 331 42.97 -12.61 13.92
CA ASN A 331 44.08 -13.19 13.21
C ASN A 331 44.84 -14.04 14.24
N LEU A 332 44.39 -15.29 14.41
CA LEU A 332 45.19 -16.32 15.04
C LEU A 332 46.42 -16.49 14.13
N PRO A 333 47.63 -16.21 14.61
CA PRO A 333 48.82 -16.45 13.83
C PRO A 333 48.84 -17.94 13.46
N LYS A 334 48.94 -18.23 12.16
CA LYS A 334 49.20 -19.57 11.66
C LYS A 334 50.51 -20.03 12.33
N LYS A 335 50.42 -21.05 13.19
CA LYS A 335 51.59 -21.75 13.73
C LYS A 335 52.10 -22.76 12.72
#